data_AF-A0AAW9LVQ1-F1
#
_entry.id   AF-A0AAW9LVQ1-F1
#
_cell.length_a   1.000
_cell.length_b   1.000
_cell.length_c   1.000
_cell.angle_alpha   90.00
_cell.angle_beta   90.00
_cell.angle_gamma   90.00
#
_symmetry.space_group_name_H-M   'P 1'
#
loop_
_entity.id
_entity.type
_entity.pdbx_description
1 polymer ?
#
loop_
_entity_poly.entity_id
_entity_poly.type
_entity_poly.pdbx_seq_one_letter_code
_entity_poly.pdbx_strand_id
1 'polypeptide(L)'
;MIYALIKDAIVQNVVVCDTDNSAKELFADFTVINIDGLDVGIGWGYEGDSFIAPPPPETPPEEIAAGRLNTAQAEYDRATDEINKRNEQIDDSDYEGTTEDAVKAELAEWTQYRKELRSYIKNNDGTVNLPSSPEK
;
A
#
# COMPACT_ATOMS: atom_id res chain seq x y z
N MET A 1 -25.90 24.81 4.55
CA MET A 1 -24.53 25.07 4.09
C MET A 1 -23.56 24.46 5.09
N ILE A 2 -22.46 23.89 4.63
CA ILE A 2 -21.46 23.19 5.44
C ILE A 2 -20.29 24.15 5.68
N TYR A 3 -19.83 24.25 6.94
CA TYR A 3 -18.74 25.12 7.33
C TYR A 3 -17.66 24.36 8.08
N ALA A 4 -16.41 24.65 7.76
CA ALA A 4 -15.25 24.27 8.54
C ALA A 4 -15.05 25.28 9.68
N LEU A 5 -14.87 24.77 10.90
CA LEU A 5 -14.49 25.54 12.08
C LEU A 5 -12.99 25.36 12.30
N ILE A 6 -12.21 26.41 12.01
CA ILE A 6 -10.75 26.34 11.99
C ILE A 6 -10.18 27.07 13.20
N LYS A 7 -9.24 26.41 13.89
CA LYS A 7 -8.46 26.99 14.98
C LYS A 7 -7.04 26.43 14.93
N ASP A 8 -6.07 27.29 15.17
CA ASP A 8 -4.64 26.96 15.09
C ASP A 8 -4.26 26.35 13.73
N ALA A 9 -4.82 26.92 12.65
CA ALA A 9 -4.66 26.46 11.26
C ALA A 9 -5.15 25.02 10.98
N ILE A 10 -5.96 24.43 11.86
CA ILE A 10 -6.54 23.09 11.68
C ILE A 10 -8.08 23.17 11.75
N VAL A 11 -8.76 22.42 10.88
CA VAL A 11 -10.22 22.20 10.95
C VAL A 11 -10.52 21.32 12.16
N GLN A 12 -11.09 21.93 13.20
CA GLN A 12 -11.44 21.25 14.46
C GLN A 12 -12.80 20.56 14.38
N ASN A 13 -13.71 21.10 13.56
CA ASN A 13 -15.04 20.55 13.38
C ASN A 13 -15.65 20.98 12.04
N VAL A 14 -16.66 20.25 11.59
CA VAL A 14 -17.49 20.59 10.42
C VAL A 14 -18.94 20.65 10.87
N VAL A 15 -19.62 21.76 10.55
CA VAL A 15 -20.98 22.04 11.01
C VAL A 15 -21.89 22.43 9.87
N VAL A 16 -23.20 22.18 10.04
CA VAL A 16 -24.23 22.63 9.10
C VAL A 16 -24.92 23.85 9.69
N CYS A 17 -25.00 24.93 8.91
CA CYS A 17 -25.69 26.16 9.28
C CYS A 17 -26.53 26.70 8.11
N ASP A 18 -27.56 27.47 8.45
CA ASP A 18 -28.50 28.05 7.48
C ASP A 18 -27.90 29.24 6.72
N THR A 19 -27.09 30.08 7.38
CA THR A 19 -26.46 31.27 6.78
C THR A 19 -25.02 31.48 7.24
N ASP A 20 -24.22 32.19 6.44
CA ASP A 20 -22.85 32.58 6.80
C ASP A 20 -22.80 33.37 8.11
N ASN A 21 -23.77 34.26 8.32
CA ASN A 21 -23.84 35.10 9.52
C ASN A 21 -24.12 34.26 10.75
N SER A 22 -25.09 33.34 10.68
CA SER A 22 -25.39 32.43 11.79
C SER A 22 -24.18 31.58 12.16
N ALA A 23 -23.44 31.08 11.18
CA ALA A 23 -22.23 30.30 11.44
C ALA A 23 -21.15 31.14 12.14
N LYS A 24 -20.91 32.37 11.69
CA LYS A 24 -19.93 33.28 12.31
C LYS A 24 -20.35 33.75 13.71
N GLU A 25 -21.63 33.98 13.94
CA GLU A 25 -22.15 34.38 15.26
C GLU A 25 -22.09 33.24 16.27
N LEU A 26 -22.45 32.02 15.87
CA LEU A 26 -22.43 30.85 16.75
C LEU A 26 -21.01 30.38 17.10
N PHE A 27 -20.05 30.58 16.20
CA PHE A 27 -18.68 30.09 16.32
C PHE A 27 -17.65 31.23 16.21
N ALA A 28 -17.88 32.33 16.92
CA ALA A 28 -17.05 33.54 16.86
C ALA A 28 -15.56 33.33 17.25
N ASP A 29 -15.26 32.28 18.02
CA ASP A 29 -13.90 31.92 18.42
C ASP A 29 -13.13 31.12 17.35
N PHE A 30 -13.76 30.81 16.23
CA PHE A 30 -13.20 30.04 15.12
C PHE A 30 -13.13 30.88 13.85
N THR A 31 -12.18 30.54 12.98
CA THR A 31 -12.27 30.95 11.58
C THR A 31 -13.30 30.06 10.90
N VAL A 32 -14.38 30.66 10.40
CA VAL A 32 -15.52 29.95 9.80
C VAL A 32 -15.48 30.11 8.28
N ILE A 33 -15.29 28.99 7.57
CA ILE A 33 -15.20 28.96 6.11
C ILE A 33 -16.29 28.04 5.56
N ASN A 34 -17.06 28.53 4.59
CA ASN A 34 -18.02 27.70 3.85
C ASN A 34 -17.25 26.72 2.96
N ILE A 35 -17.55 25.44 3.12
CA ILE A 35 -16.90 24.34 2.40
C ILE A 35 -17.90 23.54 1.55
N ASP A 36 -19.05 24.13 1.20
CA ASP A 36 -20.02 23.50 0.31
C ASP A 36 -19.35 23.13 -1.03
N GLY A 37 -19.46 21.86 -1.42
CA GLY A 37 -18.83 21.31 -2.62
C GLY A 37 -17.33 21.00 -2.49
N LEU A 38 -16.74 21.18 -1.30
CA LEU A 38 -15.39 20.75 -0.98
C LEU A 38 -15.44 19.51 -0.08
N ASP A 39 -14.55 18.54 -0.34
CA ASP A 39 -14.36 17.37 0.51
C ASP A 39 -13.36 17.69 1.63
N VAL A 40 -13.74 18.59 2.55
CA VAL A 40 -12.91 19.04 3.67
C VAL A 40 -13.47 18.46 4.97
N GLY A 41 -12.58 17.87 5.77
CA GLY A 41 -12.94 17.21 7.01
C GLY A 41 -12.19 17.72 8.23
N ILE A 42 -12.49 17.13 9.38
CA ILE A 42 -11.78 17.37 10.64
C ILE A 42 -10.32 16.92 10.51
N GLY A 43 -9.40 17.67 11.09
CA GLY A 43 -7.96 17.42 11.05
C GLY A 43 -7.25 17.94 9.80
N TRP A 44 -7.99 18.51 8.84
CA TRP A 44 -7.39 19.18 7.68
C TRP A 44 -6.67 20.47 8.10
N GLY A 45 -5.51 20.72 7.52
CA GLY A 45 -4.81 22.00 7.64
C GLY A 45 -5.49 23.08 6.80
N TYR A 46 -5.31 24.34 7.20
CA TYR A 46 -5.81 25.51 6.47
C TYR A 46 -4.75 26.61 6.41
N GLU A 47 -4.33 26.97 5.19
CA GLU A 47 -3.31 28.00 4.93
C GLU A 47 -3.91 29.31 4.40
N GLY A 48 -5.13 29.67 4.86
CA GLY A 48 -5.79 30.92 4.53
C GLY A 48 -6.47 30.95 3.15
N ASP A 49 -6.02 30.17 2.19
CA ASP A 49 -6.64 30.03 0.86
C ASP A 49 -6.92 28.57 0.46
N SER A 50 -6.27 27.61 1.12
CA SER A 50 -6.24 26.21 0.73
C SER A 50 -6.34 25.28 1.94
N PHE A 51 -6.95 24.12 1.69
CA PHE A 51 -7.10 23.05 2.68
C PHE A 51 -6.13 21.91 2.35
N ILE A 52 -5.43 21.43 3.38
CA ILE A 52 -4.44 20.36 3.27
C ILE A 52 -4.98 19.14 4.01
N ALA A 53 -5.17 18.04 3.29
CA ALA A 53 -5.62 16.80 3.90
C ALA A 53 -4.63 16.35 4.99
N PRO A 54 -5.12 15.82 6.13
CA PRO A 54 -4.23 15.17 7.08
C PRO A 54 -3.52 13.99 6.38
N PRO A 55 -2.32 13.62 6.85
CA PRO A 55 -1.69 12.41 6.34
C PRO A 55 -2.63 11.21 6.55
N PRO A 56 -2.68 10.26 5.60
CA PRO A 56 -3.44 9.05 5.78
C PRO A 56 -2.95 8.31 7.04
N PRO A 57 -3.84 7.58 7.74
CA PRO A 57 -3.41 6.76 8.87
C PRO A 57 -2.35 5.75 8.42
N GLU A 58 -1.36 5.51 9.27
CA GLU A 58 -0.37 4.47 9.02
C GLU A 58 -1.05 3.09 8.98
N THR A 59 -0.71 2.28 7.98
CA THR A 59 -1.18 0.89 7.91
C THR A 59 -0.67 0.12 9.13
N PRO A 60 -1.54 -0.56 9.89
CA PRO A 60 -1.13 -1.34 11.05
C PRO A 60 -0.05 -2.37 10.71
N PRO A 61 0.96 -2.59 11.56
CA PRO A 61 2.02 -3.58 11.32
C PRO A 61 1.50 -5.00 11.07
N GLU A 62 0.37 -5.35 11.68
CA GLU A 62 -0.32 -6.63 11.49
C GLU A 62 -0.89 -6.78 10.07
N GLU A 63 -1.43 -5.72 9.49
CA GLU A 63 -1.95 -5.71 8.13
C GLU A 63 -0.81 -5.79 7.11
N ILE A 64 0.30 -5.09 7.38
CA ILE A 64 1.54 -5.21 6.58
C ILE A 64 2.05 -6.66 6.60
N ALA A 65 2.09 -7.29 7.78
CA ALA A 65 2.56 -8.66 7.92
C ALA A 65 1.64 -9.67 7.19
N ALA A 66 0.32 -9.52 7.33
CA ALA A 66 -0.65 -10.34 6.62
C ALA A 66 -0.54 -10.17 5.09
N GLY A 67 -0.40 -8.93 4.62
CA GLY A 67 -0.20 -8.63 3.20
C GLY A 67 1.04 -9.33 2.63
N ARG A 68 2.16 -9.28 3.35
CA ARG A 68 3.39 -9.98 2.94
C ARG A 68 3.25 -11.48 2.90
N LEU A 69 2.52 -12.09 3.84
CA LEU A 69 2.26 -13.54 3.81
C LEU A 69 1.42 -13.94 2.59
N ASN A 70 0.42 -13.14 2.23
CA ASN A 70 -0.37 -13.35 1.02
C ASN A 70 0.50 -13.23 -0.24
N THR A 71 1.35 -12.20 -0.31
CA THR A 71 2.31 -12.05 -1.42
C THR A 71 3.30 -13.21 -1.47
N ALA A 72 3.80 -13.70 -0.33
CA ALA A 72 4.70 -14.84 -0.28
C ALA A 72 4.08 -16.10 -0.89
N GLN A 73 2.78 -16.33 -0.67
CA GLN A 73 2.07 -17.46 -1.26
C GLN A 73 1.94 -17.31 -2.79
N ALA A 74 1.56 -16.13 -3.27
CA ALA A 74 1.49 -15.87 -4.71
C ALA A 74 2.86 -16.04 -5.40
N GLU A 75 3.94 -15.56 -4.77
CA GLU A 75 5.30 -15.74 -5.27
C GLU A 75 5.76 -17.21 -5.20
N TYR A 76 5.29 -18.00 -4.23
CA TYR A 76 5.58 -19.43 -4.17
C TYR A 76 4.95 -20.18 -5.34
N ASP A 77 3.71 -19.82 -5.70
CA ASP A 77 3.00 -20.38 -6.84
C ASP A 77 3.70 -19.99 -8.15
N ARG A 78 4.04 -18.70 -8.32
CA ARG A 78 4.84 -18.22 -9.45
C ARG A 78 6.18 -18.96 -9.57
N ALA A 79 6.92 -19.10 -8.48
CA ALA A 79 8.20 -19.80 -8.48
C ALA A 79 8.04 -21.28 -8.87
N THR A 80 6.90 -21.90 -8.55
CA THR A 80 6.60 -23.26 -8.98
C THR A 80 6.36 -23.34 -10.49
N ASP A 81 5.63 -22.39 -11.07
CA ASP A 81 5.40 -22.32 -12.52
C ASP A 81 6.71 -22.09 -13.28
N GLU A 82 7.56 -21.18 -12.81
CA GLU A 82 8.87 -20.89 -13.41
C GLU A 82 9.84 -22.09 -13.34
N ILE A 83 9.75 -22.90 -12.27
CA ILE A 83 10.48 -24.18 -12.16
C ILE A 83 9.95 -25.20 -13.18
N ASN A 84 8.63 -25.34 -13.29
CA ASN A 84 8.02 -26.29 -14.22
C ASN A 84 8.40 -25.96 -15.67
N LYS A 85 8.28 -24.69 -16.07
CA LYS A 85 8.67 -24.19 -17.39
C LYS A 85 10.12 -24.53 -17.73
N ARG A 86 11.05 -24.37 -16.78
CA ARG A 86 12.48 -24.66 -17.01
C ARG A 86 12.77 -26.16 -17.05
N ASN A 87 12.04 -26.97 -16.27
CA ASN A 87 12.14 -28.43 -16.38
C ASN A 87 11.65 -28.90 -17.76
N GLU A 88 10.50 -28.40 -18.22
CA GLU A 88 9.98 -28.69 -19.57
C GLU A 88 10.99 -28.29 -20.66
N GLN A 89 11.58 -27.10 -20.54
CA GLN A 89 12.61 -26.63 -21.46
C GLN A 89 13.84 -27.56 -21.52
N ILE A 90 14.28 -28.06 -20.36
CA ILE A 90 15.40 -29.02 -20.27
C ILE A 90 15.02 -30.37 -20.88
N ASP A 91 13.83 -30.87 -20.56
CA ASP A 91 13.33 -32.17 -21.02
C ASP A 91 13.16 -32.20 -22.55
N ASP A 92 12.67 -31.11 -23.14
CA ASP A 92 12.51 -30.95 -24.59
C ASP A 92 13.82 -30.57 -25.30
N SER A 93 14.89 -30.29 -24.53
CA SER A 93 16.16 -29.75 -25.04
C SER A 93 15.99 -28.47 -25.88
N ASP A 94 14.99 -27.66 -25.55
CA ASP A 94 14.63 -26.43 -26.26
C ASP A 94 15.41 -25.23 -25.71
N TYR A 95 16.62 -25.02 -26.22
CA TYR A 95 17.49 -23.93 -25.78
C TYR A 95 17.54 -22.77 -26.77
N GLU A 96 16.49 -22.55 -27.56
CA GLU A 96 16.48 -21.43 -28.50
C GLU A 96 16.67 -20.09 -27.77
N GLY A 97 17.71 -19.34 -28.15
CA GLY A 97 18.06 -18.06 -27.53
C GLY A 97 18.75 -18.15 -26.16
N THR A 98 19.07 -19.35 -25.66
CA THR A 98 19.79 -19.55 -24.39
C THR A 98 20.75 -20.76 -24.45
N THR A 99 21.22 -21.24 -23.31
CA THR A 99 22.02 -22.46 -23.18
C THR A 99 21.45 -23.35 -22.07
N GLU A 100 21.67 -24.65 -22.17
CA GLU A 100 21.28 -25.60 -21.11
C GLU A 100 21.84 -25.21 -19.73
N ASP A 101 23.10 -24.77 -19.68
CA ASP A 101 23.74 -24.34 -18.44
C ASP A 101 23.07 -23.08 -17.85
N ALA A 102 22.64 -22.15 -18.69
CA ALA A 102 21.90 -20.96 -18.25
C ALA A 102 20.52 -21.33 -17.69
N VAL A 103 19.78 -22.21 -18.37
CA VAL A 103 18.47 -22.69 -17.90
C VAL A 103 18.60 -23.44 -16.57
N LYS A 104 19.64 -24.26 -16.40
CA LYS A 104 19.95 -24.94 -15.13
C LYS A 104 20.33 -23.98 -14.01
N ALA A 105 21.06 -22.91 -14.33
CA ALA A 105 21.40 -21.86 -13.36
C ALA A 105 20.14 -21.15 -12.86
N GLU A 106 19.26 -20.73 -13.77
CA GLU A 106 17.98 -20.10 -13.39
C GLU A 106 17.08 -21.06 -12.62
N LEU A 107 17.01 -22.34 -13.02
CA LEU A 107 16.25 -23.37 -12.29
C LEU A 107 16.74 -23.50 -10.85
N ALA A 108 18.05 -23.41 -10.61
CA ALA A 108 18.64 -23.44 -9.28
C ALA A 108 18.25 -22.20 -8.46
N GLU A 109 18.27 -21.01 -9.07
CA GLU A 109 17.85 -19.76 -8.43
C GLU A 109 16.36 -19.79 -8.04
N TRP A 110 15.47 -20.17 -8.97
CA TRP A 110 14.04 -20.31 -8.68
C TRP A 110 13.76 -21.37 -7.61
N THR A 111 14.50 -22.48 -7.63
CA THR A 111 14.41 -23.52 -6.60
C THR A 111 14.84 -23.00 -5.22
N GLN A 112 15.89 -22.19 -5.17
CA GLN A 112 16.35 -21.56 -3.93
C GLN A 112 15.33 -20.54 -3.43
N TYR A 113 14.84 -19.66 -4.29
CA TYR A 113 13.79 -18.68 -3.96
C TYR A 113 12.53 -19.35 -3.41
N ARG A 114 12.04 -20.42 -4.05
CA ARG A 114 10.88 -21.19 -3.56
C ARG A 114 11.12 -21.80 -2.17
N LYS A 115 12.36 -22.23 -1.86
CA LYS A 115 12.71 -22.76 -0.53
C LYS A 115 12.67 -21.66 0.53
N GLU A 116 13.16 -20.46 0.20
CA GLU A 116 13.13 -19.30 1.08
C GLU A 116 11.69 -18.87 1.37
N LEU A 117 10.85 -18.76 0.34
CA LEU A 117 9.42 -18.48 0.49
C LEU A 117 8.71 -19.52 1.36
N ARG A 118 8.98 -20.81 1.14
CA ARG A 118 8.42 -21.88 1.98
C ARG A 118 8.83 -21.73 3.44
N SER A 119 10.09 -21.34 3.71
CA SER A 119 10.55 -21.08 5.08
C SER A 119 9.83 -19.88 5.68
N TYR A 120 9.73 -18.79 4.93
CA TYR A 120 9.08 -17.55 5.33
C TYR A 120 7.60 -17.78 5.69
N ILE A 121 6.86 -18.49 4.84
CA ILE A 121 5.45 -18.84 5.07
C ILE A 121 5.32 -19.74 6.30
N LYS A 122 6.16 -20.78 6.42
CA LYS A 122 6.11 -21.75 7.53
C LYS A 122 6.33 -21.09 8.89
N ASN A 123 7.26 -20.14 8.95
CA ASN A 123 7.61 -19.44 10.19
C ASN A 123 6.62 -18.33 10.55
N ASN A 124 5.69 -17.99 9.65
CA ASN A 124 4.79 -16.84 9.79
C ASN A 124 5.57 -15.52 9.96
N ASP A 125 6.70 -15.39 9.24
CA ASP A 125 7.68 -14.31 9.38
C ASP A 125 7.22 -12.99 8.70
N GLY A 126 5.91 -12.73 8.58
CA GLY A 126 5.32 -11.57 7.90
C GLY A 126 5.90 -10.21 8.31
N THR A 127 6.56 -10.13 9.47
CA THR A 127 7.20 -8.92 9.99
C THR A 127 8.51 -8.55 9.28
N VAL A 128 9.19 -9.50 8.63
CA VAL A 128 10.42 -9.23 7.85
C VAL A 128 10.11 -9.04 6.37
N ASN A 129 11.08 -8.53 5.61
CA ASN A 129 10.91 -8.34 4.17
C ASN A 129 10.83 -9.69 3.44
N LEU A 130 10.10 -9.72 2.34
CA LEU A 130 10.01 -10.89 1.47
C LEU A 130 11.39 -11.28 0.91
N PRO A 131 11.64 -12.59 0.70
CA PRO A 131 12.76 -13.05 -0.11
C PRO A 131 12.77 -12.35 -1.49
N SER A 132 13.95 -12.15 -2.07
CA SER A 132 14.09 -11.50 -3.37
C SER A 132 13.94 -12.49 -4.50
N SER A 133 13.07 -12.19 -5.47
CA SER A 133 12.89 -12.99 -6.68
C SER A 133 14.16 -12.99 -7.55
N PRO A 134 14.46 -14.09 -8.29
CA PRO A 134 15.57 -14.15 -9.25
C PRO A 134 15.45 -13.12 -10.37
N GLU A 135 14.23 -12.80 -10.79
CA GLU A 135 13.94 -11.73 -11.75
C GLU A 135 13.56 -10.45 -11.01
N LYS A 136 14.32 -9.37 -11.26
CA LYS A 136 14.03 -8.02 -10.76
C LYS A 136 13.30 -7.19 -11.80
#